data_AF-A0A2M6UYX2-F1
#
_entry.id   AF-A0A2M6UYX2-F1
#
_cell.length_a   1.000
_cell.length_b   1.000
_cell.length_c   1.000
_cell.angle_alpha   90.00
_cell.angle_beta   90.00
_cell.angle_gamma   90.00
#
_symmetry.space_group_name_H-M   'P 1'
#
loop_
_entity.id
_entity.type
_entity.pdbx_description
1 polymer ?
#
loop_
_entity_poly.entity_id
_entity_poly.type
_entity_poly.pdbx_seq_one_letter_code
_entity_poly.pdbx_strand_id
1 'polypeptide(L)'
;MIRLIRDRGWKSSGIARQEWPWLFGAIAFGGILGPLLLMVGLSHTSASTASLFLNLESVLTAALAWLVFKESTDRRIVLGMALIVLGGAVLAWPSGETIASGIGPLALAGACLAWAIDNNLTRKVSASDALFIAGSKGLVAGCVNTVLGLALGASWPALPMLSSALLIGFFGYGLSLVLFVLALRELGTARTGAYFSTAPFVGATIAIAVFGEATSMAFWMAMGLMSVGVWLHLTERHAHEHTHVELFHGHAHRHDEHHLHVHDFEWDGVEPHSHAHKHAKIKHEHAHFPDVHHPHSHS
;
A
#
# COMPACT_ATOMS: atom_id res chain seq x y z
N MET A 1 1.31 -23.87 -2.62
CA MET A 1 0.53 -24.79 -1.77
C MET A 1 -0.90 -24.31 -1.51
N ILE A 2 -1.11 -23.08 -1.00
CA ILE A 2 -2.46 -22.54 -0.74
C ILE A 2 -3.34 -22.48 -2.00
N ARG A 3 -2.82 -22.02 -3.14
CA ARG A 3 -3.56 -22.04 -4.42
C ARG A 3 -3.89 -23.45 -4.91
N LEU A 4 -3.00 -24.42 -4.72
CA LEU A 4 -3.25 -25.82 -5.09
C LEU A 4 -4.41 -26.42 -4.26
N ILE A 5 -4.50 -26.04 -2.99
CA ILE A 5 -5.58 -26.47 -2.09
C ILE A 5 -6.89 -25.75 -2.45
N ARG A 6 -6.86 -24.43 -2.67
CA ARG A 6 -8.02 -23.61 -3.05
C ARG A 6 -8.58 -23.98 -4.42
N ASP A 7 -7.70 -24.12 -5.41
CA ASP A 7 -8.06 -24.29 -6.82
C ASP A 7 -8.20 -25.77 -7.20
N ARG A 8 -7.94 -26.70 -6.27
CA ARG A 8 -7.94 -28.16 -6.45
C ARG A 8 -7.17 -28.61 -7.69
N GLY A 9 -6.06 -27.93 -7.98
CA GLY A 9 -5.28 -28.15 -9.19
C GLY A 9 -4.38 -26.96 -9.53
N TRP A 10 -3.61 -27.07 -10.61
CA TRP A 10 -2.76 -25.99 -11.11
C TRP A 10 -3.55 -25.15 -12.13
N LYS A 11 -4.16 -24.06 -11.67
CA LYS A 11 -4.75 -23.05 -12.56
C LYS A 11 -3.72 -21.98 -12.91
N SER A 12 -3.80 -21.46 -14.14
CA SER A 12 -2.98 -20.33 -14.60
C SER A 12 -3.06 -19.15 -13.60
N SER A 13 -1.99 -18.38 -13.48
CA SER A 13 -1.98 -17.16 -12.64
C SER A 13 -2.89 -16.05 -13.16
N GLY A 14 -3.33 -16.15 -14.42
CA GLY A 14 -4.15 -15.12 -15.08
C GLY A 14 -3.34 -13.90 -15.56
N ILE A 15 -2.04 -13.83 -15.26
CA ILE A 15 -1.19 -12.69 -15.62
C ILE A 15 -0.89 -12.69 -17.12
N ALA A 16 -1.27 -11.60 -17.79
CA ALA A 16 -0.97 -11.40 -19.19
C ALA A 16 0.54 -11.23 -19.42
N ARG A 17 1.07 -11.61 -20.59
CA ARG A 17 2.52 -11.44 -20.89
C ARG A 17 3.03 -10.01 -20.68
N GLN A 18 2.17 -9.03 -20.92
CA GLN A 18 2.47 -7.60 -20.79
C GLN A 18 2.49 -7.11 -19.34
N GLU A 19 1.96 -7.91 -18.39
CA GLU A 19 1.88 -7.57 -16.97
C GLU A 19 3.10 -8.02 -16.16
N TRP A 20 3.90 -8.95 -16.71
CA TRP A 20 5.10 -9.47 -16.05
C TRP A 20 6.16 -8.42 -15.71
N PRO A 21 6.49 -7.45 -16.59
CA PRO A 21 7.44 -6.40 -16.25
C PRO A 21 7.02 -5.59 -15.01
N TRP A 22 5.72 -5.32 -14.86
CA TRP A 22 5.19 -4.61 -13.71
C TRP A 22 5.33 -5.43 -12.42
N LEU A 23 5.04 -6.73 -12.48
CA LEU A 23 5.25 -7.62 -11.34
C LEU A 23 6.74 -7.71 -10.96
N PHE A 24 7.65 -7.82 -11.92
CA PHE A 24 9.08 -7.83 -11.62
C PHE A 24 9.57 -6.53 -11.00
N GLY A 25 9.10 -5.38 -11.50
CA GLY A 25 9.38 -4.09 -10.88
C GLY A 25 8.83 -4.00 -9.46
N ALA A 26 7.59 -4.41 -9.24
CA ALA A 26 6.97 -4.47 -7.91
C ALA A 26 7.79 -5.32 -6.93
N ILE A 27 8.26 -6.50 -7.35
CA ILE A 27 9.12 -7.38 -6.55
C ILE A 27 10.48 -6.71 -6.25
N ALA A 28 11.10 -6.11 -7.26
CA ALA A 28 12.43 -5.50 -7.12
C ALA A 28 12.42 -4.31 -6.16
N PHE A 29 11.47 -3.38 -6.34
CA PHE A 29 11.39 -2.20 -5.49
C PHE A 29 10.79 -2.54 -4.12
N GLY A 30 9.61 -3.15 -4.06
CA GLY A 30 8.91 -3.35 -2.80
C GLY A 30 9.41 -4.55 -1.99
N GLY A 31 9.83 -5.61 -2.67
CA GLY A 31 10.30 -6.84 -2.02
C GLY A 31 11.79 -6.84 -1.68
N ILE A 32 12.63 -6.20 -2.49
CA ILE A 32 14.10 -6.25 -2.32
C ILE A 32 14.64 -4.92 -1.78
N LEU A 33 14.47 -3.82 -2.53
CA LEU A 33 15.07 -2.53 -2.17
C LEU A 33 14.43 -1.92 -0.92
N GLY A 34 13.10 -1.95 -0.80
CA GLY A 34 12.36 -1.39 0.33
C GLY A 34 12.82 -1.96 1.68
N PRO A 35 12.76 -3.28 1.90
CA PRO A 35 13.19 -3.89 3.17
C PRO A 35 14.67 -3.66 3.48
N LEU A 36 15.55 -3.70 2.48
CA LEU A 36 16.97 -3.40 2.68
C LEU A 36 17.18 -1.96 3.17
N LEU A 37 16.56 -0.99 2.50
CA LEU A 37 16.66 0.42 2.88
C LEU A 37 16.00 0.69 4.24
N LEU A 38 14.92 -0.02 4.57
CA LEU A 38 14.30 0.03 5.90
C LEU A 38 15.29 -0.45 6.97
N MET A 39 15.97 -1.58 6.76
CA MET A 39 16.93 -2.11 7.73
C MET A 39 18.11 -1.16 7.94
N VAL A 40 18.62 -0.53 6.87
CA VAL A 40 19.63 0.53 6.97
C VAL A 40 19.08 1.76 7.72
N GLY A 41 17.84 2.15 7.44
CA GLY A 41 17.18 3.24 8.14
C GLY A 41 17.07 3.01 9.65
N LEU A 42 16.63 1.81 10.04
CA LEU A 42 16.48 1.37 11.43
C LEU A 42 17.82 1.20 12.16
N SER A 43 18.91 0.86 11.48
CA SER A 43 20.23 0.79 12.12
C SER A 43 20.82 2.16 12.47
N HIS A 44 20.25 3.25 11.91
CA HIS A 44 20.72 4.62 12.09
C HIS A 44 19.70 5.55 12.74
N THR A 45 18.51 5.05 13.07
CA THR A 45 17.38 5.88 13.54
C THR A 45 16.59 5.14 14.62
N SER A 46 15.94 5.87 15.54
CA SER A 46 15.04 5.26 16.53
C SER A 46 13.82 4.62 15.87
N ALA A 47 13.22 3.61 16.52
CA ALA A 47 12.04 2.93 15.99
C ALA A 47 10.84 3.88 15.90
N SER A 48 10.67 4.79 16.87
CA SER A 48 9.63 5.81 16.85
C SER A 48 9.74 6.76 15.65
N THR A 49 10.96 7.25 15.37
CA THR A 49 11.22 8.14 14.25
C THR A 49 11.05 7.40 12.92
N ALA A 50 11.61 6.19 12.81
CA ALA A 50 11.45 5.36 11.62
C ALA A 50 9.96 5.06 11.33
N SER A 51 9.18 4.77 12.37
CA SER A 51 7.75 4.54 12.24
C SER A 51 7.02 5.76 11.67
N LEU A 52 7.27 6.97 12.19
CA LEU A 52 6.68 8.20 11.64
C LEU A 52 7.10 8.48 10.19
N PHE A 53 8.35 8.19 9.81
CA PHE A 53 8.84 8.34 8.44
C PHE A 53 8.03 7.52 7.43
N LEU A 54 7.46 6.38 7.83
CA LEU A 54 6.61 5.55 6.96
C LEU A 54 5.35 6.28 6.47
N ASN A 55 4.92 7.36 7.12
CA ASN A 55 3.87 8.24 6.58
C ASN A 55 4.26 8.86 5.23
N LEU A 56 5.55 8.95 4.88
CA LEU A 56 5.97 9.42 3.55
C LEU A 56 5.55 8.46 2.42
N GLU A 57 5.37 7.18 2.69
CA GLU A 57 4.98 6.20 1.66
C GLU A 57 3.65 6.59 1.01
N SER A 58 2.64 6.96 1.81
CA SER A 58 1.33 7.36 1.28
C SER A 58 1.42 8.60 0.40
N VAL A 59 2.23 9.58 0.83
CA VAL A 59 2.50 10.81 0.07
C VAL A 59 3.20 10.51 -1.24
N LEU A 60 4.27 9.72 -1.22
CA LEU A 60 5.04 9.36 -2.41
C LEU A 60 4.21 8.51 -3.37
N THR A 61 3.36 7.62 -2.84
CA THR A 61 2.45 6.80 -3.63
C THR A 61 1.47 7.68 -4.40
N ALA A 62 0.84 8.63 -3.70
CA ALA A 62 -0.12 9.55 -4.29
C ALA A 62 0.55 10.59 -5.21
N ALA A 63 1.76 11.06 -4.89
CA ALA A 63 2.53 11.95 -5.75
C ALA A 63 2.95 11.26 -7.06
N LEU A 64 3.34 9.98 -7.02
CA LEU A 64 3.61 9.20 -8.23
C LEU A 64 2.34 8.99 -9.06
N ALA A 65 1.20 8.70 -8.41
CA ALA A 65 -0.10 8.62 -9.08
C ALA A 65 -0.44 9.93 -9.81
N TRP A 66 -0.24 11.07 -9.15
CA TRP A 66 -0.49 12.38 -9.73
C TRP A 66 0.48 12.73 -10.88
N LEU A 67 1.78 12.58 -10.68
CA LEU A 67 2.80 13.07 -11.61
C LEU A 67 3.06 12.11 -12.78
N VAL A 68 3.11 10.81 -12.51
CA VAL A 68 3.46 9.79 -13.50
C VAL A 68 2.20 9.24 -14.18
N PHE A 69 1.16 8.95 -13.40
CA PHE A 69 -0.09 8.39 -13.91
C PHE A 69 -1.14 9.46 -14.24
N LYS A 70 -0.85 10.74 -13.97
CA LYS A 70 -1.69 11.90 -14.32
C LYS A 70 -3.09 11.86 -13.70
N GLU A 71 -3.21 11.25 -12.52
CA GLU A 71 -4.45 11.27 -11.74
C GLU A 71 -4.68 12.65 -11.12
N SER A 72 -5.90 13.18 -11.17
CA SER A 72 -6.19 14.49 -10.58
C SER A 72 -6.12 14.43 -9.05
N THR A 73 -5.54 15.45 -8.44
CA THR A 73 -5.39 15.54 -6.99
C THR A 73 -6.00 16.84 -6.49
N ASP A 74 -6.83 16.77 -5.44
CA ASP A 74 -7.42 17.95 -4.82
C ASP A 74 -6.36 18.78 -4.05
N ARG A 75 -6.55 20.11 -3.98
CA ARG A 75 -5.66 21.03 -3.26
C ARG A 75 -5.49 20.67 -1.79
N ARG A 76 -6.53 20.13 -1.15
CA ARG A 76 -6.50 19.68 0.24
C ARG A 76 -5.63 18.46 0.44
N ILE A 77 -5.61 17.54 -0.53
CA ILE A 77 -4.68 16.40 -0.54
C ILE A 77 -3.24 16.87 -0.66
N VAL A 78 -2.98 17.84 -1.56
CA VAL A 78 -1.64 18.44 -1.72
C VAL A 78 -1.18 19.13 -0.43
N LEU A 79 -2.07 19.85 0.26
CA LEU A 79 -1.75 20.43 1.57
C LEU A 79 -1.40 19.35 2.60
N GLY A 80 -2.16 18.24 2.63
CA GLY A 80 -1.86 17.10 3.50
C GLY A 80 -0.50 16.48 3.21
N MET A 81 -0.16 16.31 1.92
CA MET A 81 1.16 15.84 1.48
C MET A 81 2.27 16.78 1.94
N ALA A 82 2.10 18.09 1.77
CA ALA A 82 3.09 19.08 2.18
C ALA A 82 3.34 19.03 3.69
N LEU A 83 2.29 18.91 4.52
CA LEU A 83 2.44 18.79 5.97
C LEU A 83 3.18 17.53 6.39
N ILE A 84 2.90 16.38 5.76
CA ILE A 84 3.60 15.12 6.03
C ILE A 84 5.07 15.23 5.65
N VAL A 85 5.39 15.82 4.49
CA VAL A 85 6.77 16.07 4.04
C VAL A 85 7.51 17.01 4.99
N LEU A 86 6.85 18.09 5.43
CA LEU A 86 7.41 19.00 6.43
C LEU A 86 7.70 18.29 7.76
N GLY A 87 6.80 17.40 8.22
CA GLY A 87 7.06 16.57 9.38
C GLY A 87 8.29 15.67 9.21
N GLY A 88 8.43 15.03 8.03
CA GLY A 88 9.62 14.26 7.69
C GLY A 88 10.90 15.10 7.66
N ALA A 89 10.84 16.33 7.14
CA ALA A 89 11.96 17.26 7.15
C ALA A 89 12.37 17.69 8.57
N VAL A 90 11.38 17.90 9.47
CA VAL A 90 11.63 18.18 10.89
C VAL A 90 12.32 17.00 11.58
N LEU A 91 11.91 15.76 11.29
CA LEU A 91 12.57 14.55 11.83
C LEU A 91 13.97 14.33 11.25
N ALA A 92 14.19 14.68 9.98
CA ALA A 92 15.49 14.58 9.33
C ALA A 92 16.48 15.67 9.78
N TRP A 93 15.98 16.73 10.42
CA TRP A 93 16.82 17.87 10.79
C TRP A 93 17.82 17.46 11.88
N PRO A 94 19.12 17.72 11.71
CA PRO A 94 20.11 17.39 12.72
C PRO A 94 19.81 18.11 14.04
N SER A 95 19.58 17.35 15.10
CA SER A 95 19.41 17.87 16.46
C SER A 95 20.63 17.49 17.30
N GLY A 96 21.70 18.27 17.23
CA GLY A 96 22.92 18.09 18.03
C GLY A 96 24.20 18.69 17.40
N GLU A 97 25.31 18.70 18.17
CA GLU A 97 26.64 19.17 17.72
C GLU A 97 27.40 18.16 16.83
N THR A 98 26.98 16.90 16.82
CA THR A 98 27.50 15.89 15.90
C THR A 98 26.80 16.00 14.55
N ILE A 99 27.58 15.93 13.46
CA ILE A 99 27.06 15.73 12.11
C ILE A 99 26.36 14.37 12.12
N ALA A 100 25.06 14.36 12.39
CA ALA A 100 24.24 13.17 12.28
C ALA A 100 24.31 12.72 10.82
N SER A 101 24.76 11.48 10.61
CA SER A 101 24.80 10.89 9.29
C SER A 101 23.39 10.84 8.72
N GLY A 102 23.10 11.64 7.68
CA GLY A 102 21.79 11.69 7.02
C GLY A 102 21.36 10.37 6.37
N ILE A 103 22.19 9.33 6.45
CA ILE A 103 21.94 7.98 5.95
C ILE A 103 20.63 7.41 6.48
N GLY A 104 20.32 7.57 7.77
CA GLY A 104 19.09 7.02 8.37
C GLY A 104 17.81 7.56 7.71
N PRO A 105 17.56 8.88 7.80
CA PRO A 105 16.42 9.52 7.13
C PRO A 105 16.38 9.29 5.61
N LEU A 106 17.52 9.35 4.92
CA LEU A 106 17.58 9.12 3.47
C LEU A 106 17.22 7.67 3.11
N ALA A 107 17.70 6.69 3.88
CA ALA A 107 17.36 5.29 3.66
C ALA A 107 15.86 5.04 3.93
N LEU A 108 15.29 5.63 4.99
CA LEU A 108 13.85 5.53 5.28
C LEU A 108 12.99 6.17 4.17
N ALA A 109 13.36 7.36 3.69
CA ALA A 109 12.69 7.99 2.56
C ALA A 109 12.82 7.16 1.28
N GLY A 110 14.00 6.57 1.03
CA GLY A 110 14.24 5.65 -0.08
C GLY A 110 13.40 4.37 0.02
N ALA A 111 13.23 3.82 1.21
CA ALA A 111 12.34 2.68 1.46
C ALA A 111 10.88 3.03 1.13
N CYS A 112 10.41 4.19 1.61
CA CYS A 112 9.07 4.71 1.31
C CYS A 112 8.88 4.93 -0.20
N LEU A 113 9.89 5.44 -0.91
CA LEU A 113 9.84 5.60 -2.36
C LEU A 113 9.78 4.25 -3.08
N ALA A 114 10.56 3.27 -2.63
CA ALA A 114 10.55 1.93 -3.21
C ALA A 114 9.18 1.26 -3.05
N TRP A 115 8.54 1.37 -1.87
CA TRP A 115 7.18 0.89 -1.68
C TRP A 115 6.13 1.71 -2.45
N ALA A 116 6.32 3.03 -2.58
CA ALA A 116 5.44 3.85 -3.40
C ALA A 116 5.46 3.44 -4.89
N ILE A 117 6.63 3.12 -5.42
CA ILE A 117 6.78 2.53 -6.76
C ILE A 117 6.09 1.18 -6.81
N ASP A 118 6.35 0.30 -5.84
CA ASP A 118 5.72 -1.01 -5.75
C ASP A 118 4.18 -0.95 -5.75
N ASN A 119 3.60 -0.09 -4.92
CA ASN A 119 2.15 0.11 -4.82
C ASN A 119 1.56 0.51 -6.18
N ASN A 120 2.20 1.45 -6.88
CA ASN A 120 1.77 1.91 -8.20
C ASN A 120 1.92 0.81 -9.28
N LEU A 121 3.00 0.04 -9.25
CA LEU A 121 3.23 -1.08 -10.18
C LEU A 121 2.29 -2.26 -9.91
N THR A 122 2.05 -2.57 -8.64
CA THR A 122 1.13 -3.63 -8.20
C THR A 122 -0.29 -3.34 -8.66
N ARG A 123 -0.71 -2.06 -8.68
CA ARG A 123 -2.01 -1.64 -9.23
C ARG A 123 -2.17 -2.00 -10.72
N LYS A 124 -1.09 -2.06 -11.51
CA LYS A 124 -1.16 -2.46 -12.93
C LYS A 124 -1.35 -3.97 -13.13
N VAL A 125 -1.21 -4.76 -12.07
CA VAL A 125 -1.39 -6.23 -12.11
C VAL A 125 -2.47 -6.72 -11.16
N SER A 126 -3.19 -5.81 -10.48
CA SER A 126 -4.12 -6.16 -9.40
C SER A 126 -5.40 -6.87 -9.86
N ALA A 127 -5.70 -6.87 -11.16
CA ALA A 127 -6.78 -7.66 -11.76
C ALA A 127 -6.47 -9.17 -11.80
N SER A 128 -5.20 -9.55 -11.63
CA SER A 128 -4.77 -10.95 -11.55
C SER A 128 -4.91 -11.54 -10.14
N ASP A 129 -4.64 -12.84 -9.98
CA ASP A 129 -4.82 -13.53 -8.71
C ASP A 129 -3.97 -12.94 -7.57
N ALA A 130 -4.63 -12.35 -6.56
CA ALA A 130 -3.98 -11.68 -5.43
C ALA A 130 -3.07 -12.60 -4.59
N LEU A 131 -3.42 -13.90 -4.44
CA LEU A 131 -2.60 -14.85 -3.70
C LEU A 131 -1.30 -15.17 -4.45
N PHE A 132 -1.35 -15.20 -5.79
CA PHE A 132 -0.16 -15.40 -6.61
C PHE A 132 0.76 -14.18 -6.56
N ILE A 133 0.21 -12.97 -6.68
CA ILE A 133 0.98 -11.72 -6.60
C ILE A 133 1.65 -11.61 -5.24
N ALA A 134 0.89 -11.72 -4.15
CA ALA A 134 1.42 -11.65 -2.79
C ALA A 134 2.42 -12.78 -2.51
N GLY A 135 2.11 -14.01 -2.91
CA GLY A 135 2.96 -15.18 -2.67
C GLY A 135 4.28 -15.13 -3.44
N SER A 136 4.27 -14.69 -4.71
CA SER A 136 5.48 -14.53 -5.52
C SER A 136 6.36 -13.40 -4.99
N LYS A 137 5.77 -12.24 -4.65
CA LYS A 137 6.47 -11.12 -3.99
C LYS A 137 7.12 -11.58 -2.70
N GLY A 138 6.36 -12.22 -1.81
CA GLY A 138 6.86 -12.70 -0.52
C GLY A 138 7.96 -13.74 -0.64
N LEU A 139 7.81 -14.73 -1.53
CA LEU A 139 8.82 -15.78 -1.71
C LEU A 139 10.13 -15.22 -2.28
N VAL A 140 10.06 -14.42 -3.34
CA VAL A 140 11.26 -13.83 -3.95
C VAL A 140 11.93 -12.86 -2.97
N ALA A 141 11.15 -11.98 -2.33
CA ALA A 141 11.66 -11.05 -1.33
C ALA A 141 12.34 -11.77 -0.16
N GLY A 142 11.70 -12.80 0.40
CA GLY A 142 12.23 -13.58 1.52
C GLY A 142 13.53 -14.29 1.16
N CYS A 143 13.58 -14.97 0.01
CA CYS A 143 14.78 -15.65 -0.47
C CYS A 143 15.92 -14.65 -0.74
N VAL A 144 15.65 -13.56 -1.48
CA VAL A 144 16.67 -12.59 -1.84
C VAL A 144 17.23 -11.88 -0.61
N ASN A 145 16.39 -11.36 0.29
CA ASN A 145 16.87 -10.67 1.49
C ASN A 145 17.62 -11.60 2.44
N THR A 146 17.21 -12.88 2.55
CA THR A 146 17.96 -13.86 3.35
C THR A 146 19.34 -14.12 2.75
N VAL A 147 19.42 -14.37 1.44
CA VAL A 147 20.70 -14.56 0.75
C VAL A 147 21.58 -13.32 0.86
N LEU A 148 21.00 -12.13 0.72
CA LEU A 148 21.71 -10.87 0.83
C LEU A 148 22.26 -10.65 2.25
N GLY A 149 21.46 -10.94 3.28
CA GLY A 149 21.93 -10.89 4.67
C GLY A 149 23.12 -11.84 4.91
N LEU A 150 23.03 -13.08 4.43
CA LEU A 150 24.13 -14.06 4.52
C LEU A 150 25.37 -13.59 3.73
N ALA A 151 25.18 -13.01 2.53
CA ALA A 151 26.25 -12.49 1.69
C ALA A 151 26.95 -11.26 2.31
N LEU A 152 26.22 -10.46 3.09
CA LEU A 152 26.76 -9.36 3.90
C LEU A 152 27.43 -9.83 5.20
N GLY A 153 27.52 -11.15 5.43
CA GLY A 153 28.23 -11.74 6.56
C GLY A 153 27.36 -12.08 7.78
N ALA A 154 26.02 -12.02 7.66
CA ALA A 154 25.15 -12.47 8.74
C ALA A 154 25.28 -13.98 8.95
N SER A 155 25.24 -14.42 10.21
CA SER A 155 25.17 -15.83 10.58
C SER A 155 23.73 -16.32 10.67
N TRP A 156 23.52 -17.62 10.53
CA TRP A 156 22.21 -18.21 10.78
C TRP A 156 21.78 -17.96 12.24
N PRO A 157 20.58 -17.41 12.48
CA PRO A 157 20.16 -17.06 13.83
C PRO A 157 19.86 -18.30 14.66
N ALA A 158 20.04 -18.19 15.99
CA ALA A 158 19.59 -19.21 16.92
C ALA A 158 18.06 -19.39 16.85
N LEU A 159 17.59 -20.59 17.18
CA LEU A 159 16.18 -20.97 17.05
C LEU A 159 15.18 -19.98 17.71
N PRO A 160 15.45 -19.41 18.90
CA PRO A 160 14.55 -18.43 19.53
C PRO A 160 14.42 -17.11 18.75
N MET A 161 15.51 -16.65 18.12
CA MET A 161 15.47 -15.43 17.32
C MET A 161 14.79 -15.67 15.97
N LEU A 162 15.03 -16.85 15.38
CA LEU A 162 14.34 -17.29 14.17
C LEU A 162 12.83 -17.41 14.38
N SER A 163 12.39 -18.06 15.48
CA SER A 163 10.96 -18.18 15.78
C SER A 163 10.31 -16.83 16.02
N SER A 164 10.99 -15.91 16.72
CA SER A 164 10.50 -14.55 16.92
C SER A 164 10.36 -13.78 15.60
N ALA A 165 11.35 -13.86 14.70
CA ALA A 165 11.27 -13.25 13.38
C ALA A 165 10.13 -13.85 12.52
N LEU A 166 9.93 -15.16 12.58
CA LEU A 166 8.82 -15.83 11.90
C LEU A 166 7.46 -15.43 12.48
N LEU A 167 7.34 -15.26 13.79
CA LEU A 167 6.11 -14.77 14.43
C LEU A 167 5.81 -13.32 14.03
N ILE A 168 6.83 -12.45 14.01
CA ILE A 168 6.69 -11.07 13.51
C ILE A 168 6.23 -11.07 12.06
N GLY A 169 6.82 -11.90 11.20
CA GLY A 169 6.38 -12.05 9.81
C GLY A 169 4.95 -12.59 9.69
N PHE A 170 4.60 -13.60 10.49
CA PHE A 170 3.28 -14.20 10.49
C PHE A 170 2.20 -13.20 10.90
N PHE A 171 2.36 -12.50 12.04
CA PHE A 171 1.36 -11.55 12.53
C PHE A 171 1.39 -10.23 11.76
N GLY A 172 2.59 -9.65 11.58
CA GLY A 172 2.77 -8.33 10.99
C GLY A 172 2.52 -8.26 9.49
N TYR A 173 2.86 -9.32 8.74
CA TYR A 173 2.61 -9.39 7.30
C TYR A 173 1.49 -10.37 6.96
N GLY A 174 1.59 -11.62 7.38
CA GLY A 174 0.67 -12.69 6.96
C GLY A 174 -0.78 -12.44 7.37
N LEU A 175 -1.04 -12.47 8.68
CA LEU A 175 -2.37 -12.29 9.25
C LEU A 175 -2.89 -10.87 9.01
N SER A 176 -2.02 -9.86 9.16
CA SER A 176 -2.35 -8.46 8.88
C SER A 176 -2.88 -8.26 7.46
N LEU A 177 -2.26 -8.83 6.43
CA LEU A 177 -2.74 -8.73 5.04
C LEU A 177 -4.10 -9.39 4.85
N VAL A 178 -4.35 -10.55 5.49
CA VAL A 178 -5.68 -11.19 5.45
C VAL A 178 -6.73 -10.29 6.07
N LEU A 179 -6.45 -9.73 7.26
CA LEU A 179 -7.35 -8.80 7.94
C LEU A 179 -7.57 -7.52 7.13
N PHE A 180 -6.52 -7.02 6.45
CA PHE A 180 -6.61 -5.87 5.56
C PHE A 180 -7.52 -6.14 4.36
N VAL A 181 -7.38 -7.32 3.72
CA VAL A 181 -8.27 -7.73 2.61
C VAL A 181 -9.72 -7.88 3.08
N LEU A 182 -9.95 -8.41 4.28
CA LEU A 182 -11.29 -8.48 4.88
C LEU A 182 -11.84 -7.07 5.18
N ALA A 183 -11.03 -6.18 5.75
CA ALA A 183 -11.41 -4.80 6.00
C ALA A 183 -11.76 -4.05 4.71
N LEU A 184 -11.00 -4.24 3.62
CA LEU A 184 -11.33 -3.67 2.31
C LEU A 184 -12.72 -4.09 1.82
N ARG A 185 -13.10 -5.35 2.04
CA ARG A 185 -14.41 -5.89 1.65
C ARG A 185 -15.56 -5.37 2.52
N GLU A 186 -15.37 -5.32 3.83
CA GLU A 186 -16.44 -5.00 4.79
C GLU A 186 -16.59 -3.49 5.05
N LEU A 187 -15.47 -2.76 5.14
CA LEU A 187 -15.47 -1.32 5.48
C LEU A 187 -15.39 -0.42 4.24
N GLY A 188 -14.93 -0.96 3.11
CA GLY A 188 -14.60 -0.24 1.89
C GLY A 188 -13.20 0.39 1.91
N THR A 189 -12.66 0.65 0.71
CA THR A 189 -11.29 1.17 0.50
C THR A 189 -11.00 2.44 1.29
N ALA A 190 -11.96 3.38 1.33
CA ALA A 190 -11.84 4.66 2.03
C ALA A 190 -11.52 4.50 3.51
N ARG A 191 -12.36 3.74 4.23
CA ARG A 191 -12.24 3.55 5.68
C ARG A 191 -11.04 2.69 6.03
N THR A 192 -10.78 1.64 5.25
CA THR A 192 -9.61 0.78 5.48
C THR A 192 -8.30 1.51 5.25
N GLY A 193 -8.21 2.32 4.20
CA GLY A 193 -7.07 3.21 3.98
C GLY A 193 -6.88 4.19 5.14
N ALA A 194 -7.98 4.73 5.68
CA ALA A 194 -7.94 5.62 6.83
C ALA A 194 -7.33 4.99 8.09
N TYR A 195 -7.74 3.76 8.42
CA TYR A 195 -7.12 3.03 9.51
C TYR A 195 -5.64 2.72 9.23
N PHE A 196 -5.30 2.34 8.00
CA PHE A 196 -3.92 2.03 7.63
C PHE A 196 -2.97 3.23 7.81
N SER A 197 -3.41 4.44 7.44
CA SER A 197 -2.62 5.67 7.62
C SER A 197 -2.35 6.04 9.09
N THR A 198 -3.04 5.42 10.05
CA THR A 198 -2.76 5.64 11.48
C THR A 198 -1.66 4.72 12.04
N ALA A 199 -1.30 3.64 11.33
CA ALA A 199 -0.35 2.64 11.81
C ALA A 199 1.03 3.21 12.19
N PRO A 200 1.63 4.15 11.43
CA PRO A 200 2.86 4.85 11.83
C PRO A 200 2.81 5.51 13.22
N PHE A 201 1.68 6.09 13.60
CA PHE A 201 1.52 6.74 14.91
C PHE A 201 1.39 5.71 16.03
N VAL A 202 0.70 4.59 15.77
CA VAL A 202 0.61 3.48 16.70
C VAL A 202 1.98 2.84 16.91
N GLY A 203 2.75 2.61 15.84
CA GLY A 203 4.11 2.10 15.91
C GLY A 203 5.03 3.01 16.72
N ALA A 204 4.96 4.33 16.49
CA ALA A 204 5.70 5.31 17.28
C ALA A 204 5.30 5.31 18.77
N THR A 205 4.00 5.21 19.06
CA THR A 205 3.49 5.15 20.44
C THR A 205 3.97 3.89 21.16
N ILE A 206 3.88 2.72 20.51
CA ILE A 206 4.39 1.46 21.05
C ILE A 206 5.91 1.55 21.27
N ALA A 207 6.65 2.15 20.33
CA ALA A 207 8.09 2.30 20.47
C ALA A 207 8.47 3.09 21.71
N ILE A 208 7.77 4.20 21.97
CA ILE A 208 7.98 5.03 23.16
C ILE A 208 7.54 4.29 24.43
N ALA A 209 6.35 3.69 24.42
CA ALA A 209 5.77 3.09 25.63
C ALA A 209 6.46 1.79 26.06
N VAL A 210 6.89 0.96 25.10
CA VAL A 210 7.46 -0.37 25.37
C VAL A 210 8.98 -0.32 25.46
N PHE A 211 9.65 0.44 24.59
CA PHE A 211 11.13 0.51 24.57
C PHE A 211 11.69 1.73 25.29
N GLY A 212 10.85 2.65 25.75
CA GLY A 212 11.28 3.82 26.53
C GLY A 212 12.13 4.81 25.72
N GLU A 213 11.92 4.89 24.40
CA GLU A 213 12.73 5.76 23.55
C GLU A 213 12.61 7.24 23.94
N ALA A 214 13.75 7.92 24.02
CA ALA A 214 13.77 9.37 24.25
C ALA A 214 13.18 10.12 23.06
N THR A 215 12.27 11.05 23.34
CA THR A 215 11.66 11.91 22.32
C THR A 215 12.14 13.35 22.47
N SER A 216 12.23 14.06 21.35
CA SER A 216 12.59 15.48 21.32
C SER A 216 11.36 16.35 21.04
N MET A 217 11.48 17.66 21.25
CA MET A 217 10.42 18.58 20.83
C MET A 217 10.19 18.54 19.31
N ALA A 218 11.25 18.34 18.52
CA ALA A 218 11.15 18.16 17.06
C ALA A 218 10.32 16.94 16.69
N PHE A 219 10.47 15.84 17.42
CA PHE A 219 9.65 14.64 17.23
C PHE A 219 8.16 14.93 17.41
N TRP A 220 7.77 15.64 18.47
CA TRP A 220 6.36 15.99 18.72
C TRP A 220 5.80 16.98 17.69
N MET A 221 6.61 17.95 17.24
CA MET A 221 6.23 18.85 16.14
C MET A 221 5.99 18.08 14.84
N ALA A 222 6.88 17.15 14.49
CA ALA A 222 6.71 16.32 13.32
C ALA A 222 5.48 15.41 13.41
N MET A 223 5.27 14.77 14.56
CA MET A 223 4.07 13.96 14.81
C MET A 223 2.79 14.78 14.61
N GLY A 224 2.75 16.01 15.14
CA GLY A 224 1.63 16.94 14.96
C GLY A 224 1.39 17.31 13.49
N LEU A 225 2.43 17.71 12.78
CA LEU A 225 2.35 18.04 11.34
C LEU A 225 1.84 16.85 10.52
N MET A 226 2.42 15.66 10.73
CA MET A 226 2.03 14.45 10.02
C MET A 226 0.59 14.03 10.38
N SER A 227 0.17 14.17 11.63
CA SER A 227 -1.20 13.87 12.07
C SER A 227 -2.22 14.76 11.37
N VAL A 228 -1.94 16.07 11.27
CA VAL A 228 -2.80 17.00 10.53
C VAL A 228 -2.82 16.65 9.04
N GLY A 229 -1.68 16.33 8.46
CA GLY A 229 -1.60 15.96 7.04
C GLY A 229 -2.37 14.68 6.71
N VAL A 230 -2.24 13.65 7.55
CA VAL A 230 -3.05 12.42 7.45
C VAL A 230 -4.52 12.76 7.63
N TRP A 231 -4.90 13.52 8.65
CA TRP A 231 -6.29 13.93 8.85
C TRP A 231 -6.90 14.63 7.64
N LEU A 232 -6.14 15.49 6.94
CA LEU A 232 -6.59 16.12 5.70
C LEU A 232 -6.82 15.10 4.58
N HIS A 233 -5.95 14.10 4.42
CA HIS A 233 -6.17 13.00 3.47
C HIS A 233 -7.42 12.18 3.81
N LEU A 234 -7.67 11.91 5.09
CA LEU A 234 -8.78 11.06 5.52
C LEU A 234 -10.14 11.74 5.46
N THR A 235 -10.17 13.05 5.63
CA THR A 235 -11.40 13.85 5.63
C THR A 235 -11.73 14.44 4.27
N GLU A 236 -10.97 14.07 3.25
CA GLU A 236 -11.25 14.42 1.86
C GLU A 236 -12.51 13.70 1.38
N ARG A 237 -13.40 14.45 0.74
CA ARG A 237 -14.60 13.88 0.11
C ARG A 237 -14.36 13.86 -1.38
N HIS A 238 -13.98 12.71 -1.94
CA HIS A 238 -13.91 12.51 -3.39
C HIS A 238 -15.32 12.34 -3.96
N ALA A 239 -16.13 13.39 -3.84
CA ALA A 239 -17.40 13.52 -4.55
C ALA A 239 -17.14 14.44 -5.74
N HIS A 240 -17.02 13.83 -6.91
CA HIS A 240 -16.97 14.56 -8.17
C HIS A 240 -17.87 13.87 -9.18
N GLU A 241 -18.47 14.72 -10.00
CA GLU A 241 -19.21 14.28 -11.17
C GLU A 241 -18.23 13.57 -12.10
N HIS A 242 -18.48 12.30 -12.39
CA HIS A 242 -17.65 11.53 -13.30
C HIS A 242 -18.52 10.83 -14.33
N THR A 243 -17.94 10.65 -15.52
CA THR A 243 -18.59 9.96 -16.62
C THR A 243 -17.97 8.59 -16.76
N HIS A 244 -18.74 7.55 -16.52
CA HIS A 244 -18.33 6.19 -16.87
C HIS A 244 -18.33 6.08 -18.38
N VAL A 245 -17.18 5.75 -18.97
CA VAL A 245 -17.09 5.39 -20.38
C VAL A 245 -17.65 4.00 -20.59
N GLU A 246 -18.20 3.78 -21.77
CA GLU A 246 -18.73 2.47 -22.17
C GLU A 246 -17.63 1.41 -22.09
N LEU A 247 -17.82 0.40 -21.24
CA LEU A 247 -16.85 -0.65 -20.99
C LEU A 247 -17.54 -2.02 -21.01
N PHE A 248 -16.91 -2.99 -21.68
CA PHE A 248 -17.35 -4.38 -21.72
C PHE A 248 -16.43 -5.22 -20.84
N HIS A 249 -16.94 -5.72 -19.72
CA HIS A 249 -16.20 -6.61 -18.81
C HIS A 249 -17.13 -7.57 -18.08
N GLY A 250 -16.55 -8.52 -17.34
CA GLY A 250 -17.31 -9.50 -16.58
C GLY A 250 -16.88 -9.54 -15.12
N HIS A 251 -17.84 -9.35 -14.23
CA HIS A 251 -17.67 -9.42 -12.79
C HIS A 251 -19.02 -9.77 -12.13
N ALA A 252 -18.95 -10.16 -10.85
CA ALA A 252 -20.15 -10.41 -10.07
C ALA A 252 -20.87 -9.09 -9.77
N HIS A 253 -22.17 -9.02 -10.05
CA HIS A 253 -22.97 -7.80 -9.88
C HIS A 253 -24.42 -8.11 -9.47
N ARG A 254 -25.09 -7.05 -9.02
CA ARG A 254 -26.54 -6.96 -8.80
C ARG A 254 -27.08 -5.90 -9.74
N HIS A 255 -28.36 -5.95 -10.11
CA HIS A 255 -28.94 -4.92 -10.97
C HIS A 255 -29.18 -3.63 -10.17
N ASP A 256 -28.23 -2.71 -10.25
CA ASP A 256 -28.32 -1.34 -9.77
C ASP A 256 -28.26 -0.35 -10.94
N GLU A 257 -28.10 0.93 -10.64
CA GLU A 257 -28.00 2.00 -11.64
C GLU A 257 -26.82 1.80 -12.61
N HIS A 258 -25.74 1.14 -12.17
CA HIS A 258 -24.53 0.87 -12.97
C HIS A 258 -24.65 -0.41 -13.79
N HIS A 259 -25.48 -1.35 -13.37
CA HIS A 259 -25.57 -2.70 -13.95
C HIS A 259 -26.93 -2.97 -14.62
N LEU A 260 -27.61 -1.95 -15.11
CA LEU A 260 -28.81 -2.10 -15.94
C LEU A 260 -28.45 -2.65 -17.33
N HIS A 261 -28.70 -3.93 -17.54
CA HIS A 261 -28.52 -4.61 -18.82
C HIS A 261 -29.52 -5.77 -18.94
N VAL A 262 -29.65 -6.30 -20.15
CA VAL A 262 -30.53 -7.43 -20.45
C VAL A 262 -29.66 -8.67 -20.65
N HIS A 263 -30.10 -9.81 -20.13
CA HIS A 263 -29.44 -11.09 -20.39
C HIS A 263 -29.81 -11.59 -21.79
N ASP A 264 -28.80 -11.95 -22.58
CA ASP A 264 -28.95 -12.64 -23.86
C ASP A 264 -28.96 -14.17 -23.71
N PHE A 265 -29.00 -14.67 -22.47
CA PHE A 265 -29.11 -16.09 -22.09
C PHE A 265 -30.21 -16.29 -21.03
N GLU A 266 -30.65 -17.54 -20.84
CA GLU A 266 -31.58 -17.90 -19.77
C GLU A 266 -30.92 -17.69 -18.40
N TRP A 267 -31.47 -16.77 -17.62
CA TRP A 267 -31.06 -16.45 -16.26
C TRP A 267 -32.17 -16.81 -15.27
N ASP A 268 -31.77 -17.35 -14.11
CA ASP A 268 -32.65 -17.87 -13.05
C ASP A 268 -33.22 -16.81 -12.10
N GLY A 269 -32.93 -15.52 -12.33
CA GLY A 269 -33.41 -14.41 -11.50
C GLY A 269 -32.66 -14.25 -10.17
N VAL A 270 -31.60 -15.03 -9.91
CA VAL A 270 -30.85 -14.97 -8.64
C VAL A 270 -29.73 -13.95 -8.72
N GLU A 271 -29.65 -13.08 -7.71
CA GLU A 271 -28.60 -12.06 -7.56
C GLU A 271 -27.80 -12.23 -6.25
N PRO A 272 -26.47 -11.94 -6.23
CA PRO A 272 -25.66 -11.48 -7.36
C PRO A 272 -25.28 -12.62 -8.33
N HIS A 273 -25.06 -12.28 -9.61
CA HIS A 273 -24.59 -13.20 -10.65
C HIS A 273 -23.34 -12.66 -11.36
N SER A 274 -22.70 -13.45 -12.22
CA SER A 274 -21.47 -13.06 -12.91
C SER A 274 -21.47 -13.49 -14.37
N HIS A 275 -21.27 -12.54 -15.27
CA HIS A 275 -21.15 -12.75 -16.70
C HIS A 275 -20.62 -11.47 -17.36
N ALA A 276 -20.18 -11.58 -18.62
CA ALA A 276 -19.71 -10.43 -19.37
C ALA A 276 -20.90 -9.58 -19.82
N HIS A 277 -20.87 -8.30 -19.45
CA HIS A 277 -21.93 -7.35 -19.80
C HIS A 277 -21.33 -5.99 -20.12
N LYS A 278 -22.18 -5.12 -20.65
CA LYS A 278 -21.80 -3.80 -21.14
C LYS A 278 -22.32 -2.73 -20.19
N HIS A 279 -21.43 -1.90 -19.65
CA HIS A 279 -21.84 -0.69 -18.93
C HIS A 279 -22.18 0.41 -19.93
N ALA A 280 -23.36 1.01 -19.78
CA ALA A 280 -23.74 2.19 -20.53
C ALA A 280 -22.95 3.42 -20.03
N LYS A 281 -22.82 4.43 -20.89
CA LYS A 281 -22.25 5.72 -20.50
C LYS A 281 -23.21 6.43 -19.53
N ILE A 282 -22.80 6.57 -18.27
CA ILE A 282 -23.59 7.23 -17.22
C ILE A 282 -22.75 8.37 -16.63
N LYS A 283 -23.40 9.52 -16.43
CA LYS A 283 -22.83 10.67 -15.71
C LYS A 283 -23.55 10.79 -14.37
N HIS A 284 -22.82 10.65 -13.28
CA HIS A 284 -23.37 10.79 -11.94
C HIS A 284 -22.31 11.31 -10.96
N GLU A 285 -22.75 11.74 -9.80
CA GLU A 285 -21.91 12.18 -8.69
C GLU A 285 -22.07 11.20 -7.53
N HIS A 286 -20.99 10.54 -7.15
CA HIS A 286 -20.93 9.81 -5.90
C HIS A 286 -19.50 9.75 -5.37
N ALA A 287 -19.37 9.51 -4.07
CA ALA A 287 -18.08 9.27 -3.45
C ALA A 287 -17.46 7.96 -3.98
N HIS A 288 -16.32 8.05 -4.65
CA HIS A 288 -15.60 6.86 -5.12
C HIS A 288 -14.10 7.04 -4.99
N PHE A 289 -13.39 5.91 -5.03
CA PHE A 289 -11.93 5.85 -5.10
C PHE A 289 -11.52 5.39 -6.51
N PRO A 290 -10.28 5.69 -6.94
CA PRO A 290 -9.79 5.25 -8.25
C PRO A 290 -9.87 3.73 -8.39
N ASP A 291 -10.81 3.26 -9.21
CA ASP A 291 -10.99 1.85 -9.54
C ASP A 291 -10.24 1.53 -10.85
N VAL A 292 -9.56 0.39 -10.88
CA VAL A 292 -8.87 -0.11 -12.07
C VAL A 292 -9.87 -0.49 -13.17
N HIS A 293 -11.10 -0.85 -12.78
CA HIS A 293 -12.19 -1.20 -13.68
C HIS A 293 -13.03 0.01 -14.13
N HIS A 294 -12.93 1.15 -13.45
CA HIS A 294 -13.65 2.38 -13.80
C HIS A 294 -12.72 3.60 -13.87
N PRO A 295 -11.79 3.65 -14.84
CA PRO A 295 -11.00 4.85 -15.09
C PRO A 295 -11.94 5.96 -15.59
N HIS A 296 -11.91 7.10 -14.92
CA HIS A 296 -12.70 8.27 -15.30
C HIS A 296 -11.77 9.48 -15.47
N SER A 297 -12.05 10.29 -16.48
CA SER A 297 -11.42 11.60 -16.65
C SER A 297 -12.13 12.60 -15.75
N HIS A 298 -11.38 13.30 -14.91
CA HIS A 298 -11.91 14.46 -14.19
C HIS A 298 -11.95 15.66 -15.14
N SER A 299 -13.08 16.35 -15.19
CA SER A 299 -13.28 17.63 -15.90
C SER A 299 -13.48 18.75 -14.91
#